data_AF-A0A2W4LZR4-F1
#
_entry.id   AF-A0A2W4LZR4-F1
#
_cell.length_a   1.000
_cell.length_b   1.000
_cell.length_c   1.000
_cell.angle_alpha   90.00
_cell.angle_beta   90.00
_cell.angle_gamma   90.00
#
_symmetry.space_group_name_H-M   'P 1'
#
loop_
_entity.id
_entity.type
_entity.pdbx_description
1 polymer ?
#
loop_
_entity_poly.entity_id
_entity_poly.type
_entity_poly.pdbx_seq_one_letter_code
_entity_poly.pdbx_strand_id
1 'polypeptide(L)'
;MTSQPAPSDQITNQVIAVGTLDRQWRNGRESTRIASRNALHGHEEQIVIQVPSPFGRVYALPLRLDGTSAGSALLEQAQIGTRLRVTGRLVWSQRSPARHAGTERTSQPTGELAFCVSAVGEPTPDDEPGCDVWLSGVVIGPARVVRHPQKRALLLAQTALRVSVERQRRGSRARLVETERVPVVVPLDHPDAPNLLRPGNEVRLEGMLERVLVTRRGPEVDQALAALDAEWHAQRAGLEGQAEALRAAERRYLGRRRSLTEVVHSRVVAGYVELISGAPATLREVQAMRQASLRSRSGHSEQPPADAAAADSE
;
A
#
# COMPACT_ATOMS: atom_id res chain seq x y z
N MET A 1 17.91 -14.55 -39.84
CA MET A 1 16.84 -15.10 -39.00
C MET A 1 17.45 -16.12 -38.06
N THR A 2 17.68 -15.76 -36.81
CA THR A 2 17.91 -16.69 -35.70
C THR A 2 17.59 -15.91 -34.43
N SER A 3 16.35 -16.12 -33.98
CA SER A 3 15.82 -15.65 -32.71
C SER A 3 16.51 -16.40 -31.57
N GLN A 4 16.98 -15.67 -30.57
CA GLN A 4 16.72 -15.97 -29.16
C GLN A 4 17.20 -14.82 -28.28
N PRO A 5 16.28 -14.10 -27.61
CA PRO A 5 16.57 -13.56 -26.29
C PRO A 5 16.12 -14.58 -25.23
N ALA A 6 17.05 -14.99 -24.36
CA ALA A 6 16.77 -15.56 -23.03
C ALA A 6 16.65 -14.43 -22.00
N PRO A 7 16.16 -14.63 -20.75
CA PRO A 7 15.11 -15.52 -20.23
C PRO A 7 13.91 -14.68 -19.71
N SER A 8 12.72 -14.81 -20.27
CA SER A 8 11.57 -13.94 -19.96
C SER A 8 10.63 -14.46 -18.85
N ASP A 9 11.11 -15.27 -17.91
CA ASP A 9 10.20 -16.12 -17.11
C ASP A 9 9.99 -15.79 -15.63
N GLN A 10 10.63 -14.74 -15.07
CA GLN A 10 10.42 -14.39 -13.65
C GLN A 10 10.40 -12.87 -13.39
N ILE A 11 9.44 -12.16 -14.00
CA ILE A 11 9.06 -10.85 -13.47
C ILE A 11 8.12 -11.10 -12.27
N THR A 12 8.68 -11.04 -11.07
CA THR A 12 7.92 -11.39 -9.84
C THR A 12 7.32 -10.15 -9.15
N ASN A 13 7.96 -8.98 -9.25
CA ASN A 13 7.52 -7.73 -8.63
C ASN A 13 8.18 -6.52 -9.29
N GLN A 14 7.62 -6.07 -10.41
CA GLN A 14 8.11 -4.92 -11.14
C GLN A 14 7.03 -3.84 -11.23
N VAL A 15 7.46 -2.60 -11.05
CA VAL A 15 6.61 -1.42 -11.22
C VAL A 15 7.30 -0.45 -12.15
N ILE A 16 6.53 0.14 -13.05
CA ILE A 16 6.92 1.30 -13.85
C ILE A 16 5.89 2.38 -13.58
N ALA A 17 6.32 3.53 -13.09
CA ALA A 17 5.48 4.70 -12.92
C ALA A 17 5.97 5.84 -13.80
N VAL A 18 5.03 6.44 -14.54
CA VAL A 18 5.26 7.59 -15.39
C VAL A 18 4.34 8.69 -14.92
N GLY A 19 4.92 9.77 -14.41
CA GLY A 19 4.17 10.85 -13.78
C GLY A 19 4.97 12.14 -13.72
N THR A 20 4.40 13.16 -13.09
CA THR A 20 5.06 14.46 -12.94
C THR A 20 5.53 14.66 -11.51
N LEU A 21 6.77 15.12 -11.33
CA LEU A 21 7.34 15.43 -10.01
C LEU A 21 6.49 16.46 -9.29
N ASP A 22 6.13 16.18 -8.04
CA ASP A 22 5.32 17.06 -7.21
C ASP A 22 6.13 17.68 -6.08
N ARG A 23 5.56 18.77 -5.55
CA ARG A 23 6.05 19.41 -4.33
C ARG A 23 5.62 18.66 -3.09
N GLN A 24 6.50 18.66 -2.10
CA GLN A 24 6.22 18.19 -0.76
C GLN A 24 6.49 19.31 0.24
N TRP A 25 5.72 19.31 1.32
CA TRP A 25 5.86 20.29 2.39
C TRP A 25 6.40 19.60 3.63
N ARG A 26 7.56 20.07 4.13
CA ARG A 26 8.12 19.60 5.40
C ARG A 26 8.65 20.76 6.22
N ASN A 27 8.22 20.85 7.48
CA ASN A 27 8.61 21.92 8.40
C ASN A 27 8.42 23.33 7.82
N GLY A 28 7.35 23.54 7.04
CA GLY A 28 7.04 24.82 6.39
C GLY A 28 7.89 25.15 5.16
N ARG A 29 8.79 24.25 4.72
CA ARG A 29 9.58 24.39 3.49
C ARG A 29 9.03 23.50 2.39
N GLU A 30 8.94 24.06 1.21
CA GLU A 30 8.61 23.36 -0.04
C GLU A 30 9.87 22.67 -0.57
N SER A 31 9.78 21.39 -0.88
CA SER A 31 10.87 20.61 -1.47
C SER A 31 10.30 19.51 -2.35
N THR A 32 10.97 19.17 -3.45
CA THR A 32 10.65 18.00 -4.27
C THR A 32 11.17 16.70 -3.64
N ARG A 33 12.15 16.80 -2.73
CA ARG A 33 12.89 15.70 -2.13
C ARG A 33 12.96 15.83 -0.61
N ILE A 34 12.60 14.76 0.08
CA ILE A 34 12.63 14.70 1.55
C ILE A 34 13.62 13.63 1.99
N ALA A 35 14.72 14.06 2.61
CA ALA A 35 15.67 13.18 3.28
C ALA A 35 15.23 12.92 4.72
N SER A 36 15.18 11.65 5.13
CA SER A 36 14.77 11.20 6.46
C SER A 36 15.70 10.11 6.97
N ARG A 37 15.54 9.76 8.25
CA ARG A 37 16.22 8.60 8.84
C ARG A 37 15.20 7.49 9.05
N ASN A 38 15.55 6.28 8.64
CA ASN A 38 14.74 5.10 8.91
C ASN A 38 14.87 4.67 10.39
N ALA A 39 14.12 3.65 10.79
CA ALA A 39 14.12 3.14 12.17
C ALA A 39 15.49 2.63 12.65
N LEU A 40 16.39 2.29 11.72
CA LEU A 40 17.76 1.86 11.99
C LEU A 40 18.77 3.01 11.83
N HIS A 41 18.29 4.26 11.83
CA HIS A 41 19.09 5.48 11.62
C HIS A 41 19.81 5.59 10.27
N GLY A 42 19.49 4.73 9.30
CA GLY A 42 19.98 4.83 7.93
C GLY A 42 19.32 5.98 7.17
N HIS A 43 20.03 6.50 6.17
CA HIS A 43 19.50 7.55 5.29
C HIS A 43 18.45 7.00 4.34
N GLU A 44 17.31 7.67 4.25
CA GLU A 44 16.23 7.32 3.35
C GLU A 44 15.66 8.58 2.70
N GLU A 45 15.38 8.49 1.41
CA GLU A 45 14.93 9.62 0.62
C GLU A 45 13.58 9.34 -0.01
N GLN A 46 12.75 10.38 -0.09
CA GLN A 46 11.41 10.28 -0.64
C GLN A 46 11.13 11.40 -1.63
N ILE A 47 10.61 11.03 -2.79
CA ILE A 47 9.98 11.94 -3.76
C ILE A 47 8.49 11.62 -3.87
N VAL A 48 7.72 12.52 -4.47
CA VAL A 48 6.31 12.28 -4.79
C VAL A 48 6.11 12.63 -6.26
N ILE A 49 5.45 11.74 -7.00
CA ILE A 49 5.00 12.02 -8.36
C ILE A 49 3.47 11.99 -8.43
N GLN A 50 2.89 12.80 -9.29
CA GLN A 50 1.47 12.75 -9.62
C GLN A 50 1.26 11.78 -10.78
N VAL A 51 0.35 10.81 -10.59
CA VAL A 51 0.08 9.75 -11.56
C VAL A 51 -1.43 9.63 -11.77
N PRO A 52 -1.92 9.46 -13.01
CA PRO A 52 -3.33 9.16 -13.23
C PRO A 52 -3.68 7.77 -12.67
N SER A 53 -4.82 7.70 -11.98
CA SER A 53 -5.44 6.43 -11.58
C SER A 53 -6.06 5.74 -12.78
N PRO A 54 -6.12 4.39 -12.80
CA PRO A 54 -6.92 3.62 -13.77
C PRO A 54 -8.39 4.07 -13.82
N PHE A 55 -8.89 4.75 -12.79
CA PHE A 55 -10.26 5.21 -12.70
C PHE A 55 -10.45 6.72 -12.90
N GLY A 56 -9.41 7.43 -13.39
CA GLY A 56 -9.52 8.77 -13.96
C GLY A 56 -9.22 9.95 -13.02
N ARG A 57 -8.82 9.71 -11.77
CA ARG A 57 -8.33 10.76 -10.86
C ARG A 57 -6.82 10.71 -10.75
N VAL A 58 -6.16 11.86 -10.72
CA VAL A 58 -4.72 11.91 -10.42
C VAL A 58 -4.51 11.70 -8.91
N TYR A 59 -3.46 10.98 -8.53
CA TYR A 59 -3.08 10.79 -7.15
C TYR A 59 -1.57 11.01 -6.94
N ALA A 60 -1.23 11.48 -5.75
CA ALA A 60 0.15 11.57 -5.29
C ALA A 60 0.68 10.17 -4.98
N LEU A 61 1.76 9.75 -5.62
CA LEU A 61 2.46 8.49 -5.37
C LEU A 61 3.80 8.77 -4.67
N PRO A 62 3.92 8.48 -3.36
CA PRO A 62 5.19 8.58 -2.66
C PRO A 62 6.12 7.45 -3.09
N LEU A 63 7.34 7.81 -3.46
CA LEU A 63 8.39 6.91 -3.92
C LEU A 63 9.56 6.95 -2.95
N ARG A 64 10.00 5.77 -2.48
CA ARG A 64 11.16 5.63 -1.59
C ARG A 64 12.39 5.35 -2.43
N LEU A 65 13.36 6.25 -2.40
CA LEU A 65 14.64 6.11 -3.06
C LEU A 65 15.59 5.39 -2.10
N ASP A 66 16.21 4.31 -2.57
CA ASP A 66 17.41 3.82 -1.90
C ASP A 66 18.58 4.73 -2.29
N GLY A 67 19.56 4.91 -1.39
CA GLY A 67 20.72 5.79 -1.63
C GLY A 67 21.62 5.35 -2.80
N THR A 68 21.21 4.33 -3.55
CA THR A 68 21.90 3.75 -4.71
C THR A 68 21.04 3.75 -5.97
N SER A 69 19.86 4.40 -5.96
CA SER A 69 18.93 4.38 -7.08
C SER A 69 19.59 4.99 -8.32
N ALA A 70 19.61 4.22 -9.42
CA ALA A 70 20.20 4.67 -10.67
C ALA A 70 19.44 5.89 -11.21
N GLY A 71 20.16 6.86 -11.78
CA GLY A 71 19.57 8.09 -12.33
C GLY A 71 19.04 9.08 -11.28
N SER A 72 19.39 8.90 -10.00
CA SER A 72 19.08 9.87 -8.93
C SER A 72 19.64 11.28 -9.20
N ALA A 73 20.70 11.42 -10.00
CA ALA A 73 21.22 12.72 -10.45
C ALA A 73 20.20 13.53 -11.26
N LEU A 74 19.27 12.88 -11.98
CA LEU A 74 18.19 13.57 -12.69
C LEU A 74 17.29 14.37 -11.72
N LEU A 75 17.15 13.89 -10.48
CA LEU A 75 16.33 14.55 -9.46
C LEU A 75 16.97 15.82 -8.90
N GLU A 76 18.29 16.01 -9.07
CA GLU A 76 18.98 17.23 -8.61
C GLU A 76 18.64 18.44 -9.48
N GLN A 77 18.32 18.19 -10.75
CA GLN A 77 17.99 19.22 -11.75
C GLN A 77 16.49 19.30 -12.05
N ALA A 78 15.72 18.28 -11.68
CA ALA A 78 14.29 18.22 -11.92
C ALA A 78 13.51 19.29 -11.14
N GLN A 79 12.58 19.94 -11.83
CA GLN A 79 11.68 20.92 -11.26
C GLN A 79 10.29 20.29 -11.01
N ILE A 80 9.47 20.97 -10.23
CA ILE A 80 8.06 20.58 -10.07
C ILE A 80 7.41 20.58 -11.46
N GLY A 81 6.67 19.52 -11.77
CA GLY A 81 6.06 19.30 -13.08
C GLY A 81 6.95 18.54 -14.07
N THR A 82 8.25 18.33 -13.79
CA THR A 82 9.10 17.49 -14.64
C THR A 82 8.52 16.08 -14.75
N ARG A 83 8.34 15.60 -15.99
CA ARG A 83 7.86 14.25 -16.25
C ARG A 83 9.00 13.25 -16.01
N LEU A 84 8.74 12.22 -15.23
CA LEU A 84 9.71 11.21 -14.83
C LEU A 84 9.18 9.82 -15.12
N ARG A 85 10.09 8.94 -15.53
CA ARG A 85 9.89 7.49 -15.59
C ARG A 85 10.64 6.87 -14.41
N VAL A 86 9.92 6.13 -13.57
CA VAL A 86 10.47 5.53 -12.36
C VAL A 86 10.21 4.03 -12.41
N THR A 87 11.26 3.24 -12.24
CA THR A 87 11.13 1.78 -12.12
C THR A 87 11.49 1.32 -10.72
N GLY A 88 10.86 0.25 -10.28
CA GLY A 88 11.16 -0.35 -8.98
C GLY A 88 10.23 -1.50 -8.63
N ARG A 89 9.94 -1.63 -7.33
CA ARG A 89 9.14 -2.73 -6.79
C ARG A 89 8.23 -2.28 -5.66
N LEU A 90 7.20 -3.08 -5.39
CA LEU A 90 6.31 -2.88 -4.26
C LEU A 90 6.82 -3.62 -3.04
N VAL A 91 6.83 -2.95 -1.88
CA VAL A 91 7.25 -3.52 -0.61
C VAL A 91 6.15 -3.27 0.42
N TRP A 92 5.76 -4.30 1.17
CA TRP A 92 4.83 -4.18 2.26
C TRP A 92 5.56 -3.60 3.49
N SER A 93 5.35 -2.32 3.73
CA SER A 93 5.92 -1.66 4.90
C SER A 93 4.93 -1.68 6.06
N GLN A 94 5.31 -2.28 7.18
CA GLN A 94 4.59 -2.08 8.43
C GLN A 94 4.94 -0.71 8.96
N ARG A 95 4.03 0.25 8.83
CA ARG A 95 4.13 1.50 9.57
C ARG A 95 3.53 1.27 10.95
N SER A 96 4.39 1.18 11.95
CA SER A 96 3.96 1.42 13.32
C SER A 96 3.45 2.85 13.40
N PRO A 97 2.21 3.10 13.83
CA PRO A 97 1.70 4.46 13.95
C PRO A 97 2.57 5.21 14.95
N ALA A 98 3.45 6.08 14.45
CA ALA A 98 4.18 7.01 15.29
C ALA A 98 3.14 7.91 15.96
N ARG A 99 3.08 7.83 17.30
CA ARG A 99 2.16 8.53 18.24
C ARG A 99 0.91 7.74 18.66
N HIS A 100 1.09 6.58 19.28
CA HIS A 100 0.26 6.13 20.40
C HIS A 100 1.17 5.50 21.47
N ALA A 101 2.16 6.26 21.94
CA ALA A 101 2.83 5.92 23.19
C ALA A 101 1.90 6.38 24.32
N GLY A 102 1.06 5.48 24.83
CA GLY A 102 0.20 5.81 25.97
C GLY A 102 -0.91 4.81 26.29
N THR A 103 -1.36 3.99 25.35
CA THR A 103 -2.40 2.98 25.63
C THR A 103 -2.07 1.64 25.00
N GLU A 104 -1.63 0.71 25.84
CA GLU A 104 -1.62 -0.72 25.55
C GLU A 104 -3.06 -1.18 25.28
N ARG A 105 -3.45 -1.26 23.99
CA ARG A 105 -4.28 -2.33 23.42
C ARG A 105 -4.46 -2.11 21.91
N THR A 106 -3.83 -3.01 21.15
CA THR A 106 -4.25 -3.49 19.82
C THR A 106 -4.51 -2.47 18.69
N SER A 107 -3.67 -1.46 18.48
CA SER A 107 -3.60 -0.87 17.14
C SER A 107 -2.91 -1.87 16.20
N GLN A 108 -3.66 -2.65 15.42
CA GLN A 108 -3.06 -3.52 14.41
C GLN A 108 -2.14 -2.68 13.51
N PRO A 109 -0.89 -3.13 13.25
CA PRO A 109 -0.01 -2.43 12.34
C PRO A 109 -0.71 -2.30 10.99
N THR A 110 -1.02 -1.07 10.59
CA THR A 110 -1.60 -0.80 9.28
C THR A 110 -0.45 -0.83 8.30
N GLY A 111 -0.22 -2.00 7.69
CA GLY A 111 0.77 -2.10 6.63
C GLY A 111 0.32 -1.31 5.41
N GLU A 112 1.26 -0.56 4.83
CA GLU A 112 1.07 0.20 3.61
C GLU A 112 2.05 -0.33 2.56
N LEU A 113 1.53 -0.54 1.35
CA LEU A 113 2.34 -0.87 0.19
C LEU A 113 3.14 0.37 -0.24
N ALA A 114 4.46 0.27 -0.15
CA ALA A 114 5.40 1.30 -0.55
C ALA A 114 6.03 0.97 -1.90
N PHE A 115 6.27 1.98 -2.72
CA PHE A 115 7.07 1.86 -3.94
C PHE A 115 8.53 2.14 -3.58
N CYS A 116 9.38 1.12 -3.70
CA CYS A 116 10.84 1.26 -3.59
C CYS A 116 11.46 1.38 -4.98
N VAL A 117 12.07 2.54 -5.25
CA VAL A 117 12.68 2.89 -6.53
C VAL A 117 13.98 2.12 -6.73
N SER A 118 14.20 1.67 -7.96
CA SER A 118 15.47 1.08 -8.41
C SER A 118 16.15 1.97 -9.45
N ALA A 119 15.38 2.63 -10.31
CA ALA A 119 15.90 3.62 -11.24
C ALA A 119 14.92 4.75 -11.51
N VAL A 120 15.48 5.93 -11.78
CA VAL A 120 14.79 7.12 -12.28
C VAL A 120 15.36 7.46 -13.65
N GLY A 121 14.51 7.79 -14.60
CA GLY A 121 14.88 8.13 -15.97
C GLY A 121 13.94 9.14 -16.59
N GLU A 122 14.31 9.62 -17.77
CA GLU A 122 13.40 10.35 -18.64
C GLU A 122 12.39 9.38 -19.27
N PRO A 123 11.13 9.80 -19.48
CA PRO A 123 10.16 9.01 -20.22
C PRO A 123 10.58 8.81 -21.69
N THR A 124 10.28 7.62 -22.22
CA THR A 124 10.40 7.32 -23.65
C THR A 124 9.13 7.75 -24.39
N PRO A 125 9.15 7.81 -25.74
CA PRO A 125 7.95 8.09 -26.53
C PRO A 125 6.80 7.09 -26.33
N ASP A 126 7.12 5.84 -26.00
CA ASP A 126 6.16 4.75 -25.80
C ASP A 126 5.61 4.72 -24.36
N ASP A 127 6.18 5.48 -23.43
CA ASP A 127 5.72 5.51 -22.05
C ASP A 127 4.39 6.28 -21.93
N GLU A 128 3.35 5.61 -21.44
CA GLU A 128 2.07 6.22 -21.09
C GLU A 128 2.06 6.70 -19.63
N PRO A 129 1.41 7.84 -19.30
CA PRO A 129 1.22 8.24 -17.91
C PRO A 129 0.40 7.22 -17.12
N GLY A 130 0.94 6.72 -16.01
CA GLY A 130 0.34 5.61 -15.27
C GLY A 130 1.29 4.99 -14.26
N CYS A 131 0.84 3.96 -13.56
CA CYS A 131 1.69 3.15 -12.71
C CYS A 131 1.38 1.68 -12.96
N ASP A 132 2.10 1.10 -13.91
CA ASP A 132 1.94 -0.27 -14.34
C ASP A 132 2.73 -1.22 -13.44
N VAL A 133 2.14 -2.37 -13.16
CA VAL A 133 2.59 -3.32 -12.16
C VAL A 133 2.51 -4.73 -12.73
N TRP A 134 3.64 -5.45 -12.67
CA TRP A 134 3.76 -6.86 -13.00
C TRP A 134 4.10 -7.65 -11.75
N LEU A 135 3.29 -8.67 -11.44
CA LEU A 135 3.43 -9.50 -10.25
C LEU A 135 3.33 -10.97 -10.61
N SER A 136 4.12 -11.79 -9.94
CA SER A 136 3.93 -13.25 -9.90
C SER A 136 3.85 -13.69 -8.44
N GLY A 137 2.84 -14.48 -8.08
CA GLY A 137 2.69 -14.90 -6.68
C GLY A 137 1.46 -15.75 -6.41
N VAL A 138 1.25 -16.05 -5.14
CA VAL A 138 0.18 -16.96 -4.68
C VAL A 138 -0.92 -16.18 -3.97
N VAL A 139 -2.17 -16.45 -4.32
CA VAL A 139 -3.35 -15.89 -3.65
C VAL A 139 -3.42 -16.40 -2.20
N ILE A 140 -3.37 -15.53 -1.20
CA ILE A 140 -3.27 -15.97 0.22
C ILE A 140 -4.57 -16.00 1.00
N GLY A 141 -5.67 -15.45 0.48
CA GLY A 141 -6.92 -15.39 1.22
C GLY A 141 -8.14 -15.36 0.31
N PRO A 142 -9.31 -15.77 0.83
CA PRO A 142 -10.52 -15.79 0.02
C PRO A 142 -10.88 -14.35 -0.36
N ALA A 143 -11.16 -14.14 -1.64
CA ALA A 143 -11.49 -12.82 -2.14
C ALA A 143 -12.77 -12.27 -1.46
N ARG A 144 -12.80 -10.97 -1.26
CA ARG A 144 -13.94 -10.23 -0.71
C ARG A 144 -14.54 -9.37 -1.80
N VAL A 145 -15.84 -9.50 -2.01
CA VAL A 145 -16.56 -8.55 -2.88
C VAL A 145 -16.67 -7.22 -2.15
N VAL A 146 -16.17 -6.17 -2.78
CA VAL A 146 -16.21 -4.80 -2.27
C VAL A 146 -16.67 -3.86 -3.37
N ARG A 147 -17.26 -2.74 -2.99
CA ARG A 147 -17.62 -1.67 -3.93
C ARG A 147 -16.48 -0.66 -4.00
N HIS A 148 -16.17 -0.18 -5.18
CA HIS A 148 -15.16 0.86 -5.33
C HIS A 148 -15.63 2.16 -4.63
N PRO A 149 -14.77 2.82 -3.81
CA PRO A 149 -15.19 3.97 -3.01
C PRO A 149 -15.65 5.18 -3.84
N GLN A 150 -14.97 5.45 -4.96
CA GLN A 150 -15.29 6.57 -5.85
C GLN A 150 -16.19 6.21 -7.05
N LYS A 151 -16.13 4.97 -7.56
CA LYS A 151 -16.98 4.47 -8.66
C LYS A 151 -18.00 3.47 -8.14
N ARG A 152 -19.10 3.95 -7.56
CA ARG A 152 -20.06 3.08 -6.86
C ARG A 152 -20.66 1.97 -7.73
N ALA A 153 -20.77 2.14 -9.04
CA ALA A 153 -21.26 1.07 -9.93
C ALA A 153 -20.29 -0.12 -10.04
N LEU A 154 -19.00 0.08 -9.74
CA LEU A 154 -17.96 -0.93 -9.90
C LEU A 154 -17.86 -1.84 -8.66
N LEU A 155 -18.04 -3.14 -8.88
CA LEU A 155 -17.78 -4.19 -7.91
C LEU A 155 -16.42 -4.83 -8.17
N LEU A 156 -15.66 -5.05 -7.12
CA LEU A 156 -14.31 -5.60 -7.16
C LEU A 156 -14.23 -6.85 -6.29
N ALA A 157 -13.51 -7.86 -6.76
CA ALA A 157 -12.98 -8.92 -5.90
C ALA A 157 -11.64 -8.46 -5.32
N GLN A 158 -11.58 -8.33 -4.00
CA GLN A 158 -10.38 -7.92 -3.27
C GLN A 158 -9.71 -9.12 -2.60
N THR A 159 -8.42 -9.31 -2.89
CA THR A 159 -7.57 -10.32 -2.25
C THR A 159 -6.17 -9.76 -2.00
N ALA A 160 -5.21 -10.62 -1.66
CA ALA A 160 -3.80 -10.28 -1.65
C ALA A 160 -2.98 -11.42 -2.26
N LEU A 161 -1.87 -11.05 -2.87
CA LEU A 161 -0.84 -11.99 -3.33
C LEU A 161 0.29 -12.02 -2.32
N ARG A 162 0.85 -13.22 -2.12
CA ARG A 162 2.16 -13.43 -1.52
C ARG A 162 3.17 -13.56 -2.65
N VAL A 163 4.09 -12.59 -2.69
CA VAL A 163 5.06 -12.41 -3.76
C VAL A 163 6.45 -12.62 -3.18
N SER A 164 7.18 -13.61 -3.69
CA SER A 164 8.54 -13.92 -3.23
C SER A 164 9.54 -13.09 -4.03
N VAL A 165 10.34 -12.27 -3.35
CA VAL A 165 11.38 -11.45 -3.95
C VAL A 165 12.74 -11.99 -3.52
N GLU A 166 13.46 -12.62 -4.44
CA GLU A 166 14.83 -13.03 -4.20
C GLU A 166 15.76 -11.82 -4.31
N ARG A 167 16.59 -11.61 -3.29
CA ARG A 167 17.63 -10.60 -3.24
C ARG A 167 18.98 -11.27 -3.17
N GLN A 168 19.80 -10.99 -4.17
CA GLN A 168 21.20 -11.34 -4.20
C GLN A 168 22.02 -10.07 -4.30
N ARG A 169 22.99 -9.89 -3.40
CA ARG A 169 23.94 -8.77 -3.50
C ARG A 169 24.94 -9.06 -4.63
N ARG A 170 25.30 -8.04 -5.41
CA ARG A 170 26.36 -8.15 -6.42
C ARG A 170 27.65 -8.65 -5.77
N GLY A 171 28.28 -9.65 -6.38
CA GLY A 171 29.50 -10.28 -5.85
C GLY A 171 29.30 -11.22 -4.65
N SER A 172 28.06 -11.43 -4.18
CA SER A 172 27.76 -12.38 -3.11
C SER A 172 26.98 -13.58 -3.65
N ARG A 173 27.24 -14.76 -3.07
CA ARG A 173 26.44 -15.98 -3.29
C ARG A 173 25.24 -16.07 -2.35
N ALA A 174 25.13 -15.18 -1.36
CA ALA A 174 24.02 -15.18 -0.42
C ALA A 174 22.72 -14.80 -1.14
N ARG A 175 21.70 -15.65 -0.98
CA ARG A 175 20.35 -15.47 -1.53
C ARG A 175 19.39 -15.28 -0.37
N LEU A 176 18.74 -14.11 -0.31
CA LEU A 176 17.74 -13.78 0.69
C LEU A 176 16.39 -13.72 -0.01
N VAL A 177 15.44 -14.54 0.43
CA VAL A 177 14.07 -14.49 -0.11
C VAL A 177 13.21 -13.69 0.86
N GLU A 178 12.79 -12.51 0.43
CA GLU A 178 11.82 -11.68 1.12
C GLU A 178 10.42 -12.02 0.61
N THR A 179 9.41 -11.97 1.47
CA THR A 179 8.03 -12.29 1.10
C THR A 179 7.17 -11.05 1.29
N GLU A 180 6.60 -10.56 0.20
CA GLU A 180 5.77 -9.37 0.18
C GLU A 180 4.29 -9.72 0.10
N ARG A 181 3.48 -8.99 0.86
CA ARG A 181 2.02 -9.06 0.76
C ARG A 181 1.52 -7.89 -0.07
N VAL A 182 1.01 -8.17 -1.27
CA VAL A 182 0.51 -7.14 -2.19
C VAL A 182 -1.02 -7.21 -2.25
N PRO A 183 -1.76 -6.17 -1.81
CA PRO A 183 -3.20 -6.10 -2.00
C PRO A 183 -3.55 -5.98 -3.49
N VAL A 184 -4.45 -6.84 -3.95
CA VAL A 184 -4.90 -6.89 -5.35
C VAL A 184 -6.41 -6.82 -5.40
N VAL A 185 -6.93 -6.11 -6.40
CA VAL A 185 -8.35 -6.09 -6.76
C VAL A 185 -8.52 -6.37 -8.24
N VAL A 186 -9.65 -6.97 -8.61
CA VAL A 186 -10.05 -7.17 -10.01
C VAL A 186 -11.54 -6.87 -10.17
N PRO A 187 -11.98 -6.20 -11.25
CA PRO A 187 -13.40 -6.07 -11.55
C PRO A 187 -14.10 -7.44 -11.61
N LEU A 188 -15.29 -7.55 -11.03
CA LEU A 188 -16.00 -8.84 -10.99
C LEU A 188 -16.42 -9.36 -12.37
N ASP A 189 -16.63 -8.45 -13.31
CA ASP A 189 -16.97 -8.69 -14.70
C ASP A 189 -15.75 -8.96 -15.59
N HIS A 190 -14.53 -8.88 -15.03
CA HIS A 190 -13.31 -9.21 -15.76
C HIS A 190 -13.24 -10.72 -16.06
N PRO A 191 -12.90 -11.14 -17.29
CA PRO A 191 -12.85 -12.56 -17.68
C PRO A 191 -11.90 -13.37 -16.79
N ASP A 192 -10.76 -12.79 -16.40
CA ASP A 192 -9.76 -13.48 -15.58
C ASP A 192 -10.01 -13.38 -14.07
N ALA A 193 -11.06 -12.68 -13.62
CA ALA A 193 -11.36 -12.56 -12.20
C ALA A 193 -11.39 -13.91 -11.44
N PRO A 194 -11.97 -15.00 -12.00
CA PRO A 194 -11.97 -16.33 -11.37
C PRO A 194 -10.59 -16.85 -10.96
N ASN A 195 -9.50 -16.43 -11.62
CA ASN A 195 -8.14 -16.86 -11.30
C ASN A 195 -7.65 -16.32 -9.95
N LEU A 196 -8.13 -15.15 -9.51
CA LEU A 196 -7.78 -14.50 -8.24
C LEU A 196 -8.72 -14.86 -7.07
N LEU A 197 -9.77 -15.63 -7.35
CA LEU A 197 -10.83 -15.90 -6.37
C LEU A 197 -10.46 -17.00 -5.37
N ARG A 198 -9.63 -17.97 -5.78
CA ARG A 198 -9.27 -19.12 -4.95
C ARG A 198 -7.92 -18.91 -4.24
N PRO A 199 -7.88 -19.03 -2.90
CA PRO A 199 -6.61 -19.10 -2.16
C PRO A 199 -5.78 -20.29 -2.63
N GLY A 200 -4.47 -20.12 -2.73
CA GLY A 200 -3.54 -21.14 -3.19
C GLY A 200 -3.28 -21.11 -4.69
N ASN A 201 -4.09 -20.41 -5.49
CA ASN A 201 -3.79 -20.22 -6.90
C ASN A 201 -2.48 -19.43 -7.06
N GLU A 202 -1.61 -19.92 -7.93
CA GLU A 202 -0.41 -19.24 -8.40
C GLU A 202 -0.74 -18.51 -9.69
N VAL A 203 -0.44 -17.22 -9.73
CA VAL A 203 -0.86 -16.34 -10.82
C VAL A 203 0.28 -15.41 -11.23
N ARG A 204 0.25 -15.02 -12.51
CA ARG A 204 0.99 -13.88 -13.06
C ARG A 204 -0.04 -12.80 -13.42
N LEU A 205 0.24 -11.57 -13.04
CA LEU A 205 -0.70 -10.45 -13.13
C LEU A 205 -0.02 -9.25 -13.76
N GLU A 206 -0.77 -8.58 -14.63
CA GLU A 206 -0.47 -7.23 -15.10
C GLU A 206 -1.62 -6.31 -14.69
N GLY A 207 -1.29 -5.12 -14.24
CA GLY A 207 -2.30 -4.18 -13.75
C GLY A 207 -1.73 -2.82 -13.44
N MET A 208 -2.57 -1.98 -12.83
CA MET A 208 -2.21 -0.61 -12.49
C MET A 208 -2.32 -0.39 -10.98
N LEU A 209 -1.39 0.36 -10.41
CA LEU A 209 -1.47 0.78 -9.02
C LEU A 209 -2.57 1.83 -8.85
N GLU A 210 -3.37 1.66 -7.80
CA GLU A 210 -4.40 2.60 -7.39
C GLU A 210 -4.19 2.99 -5.94
N ARG A 211 -4.38 4.28 -5.63
CA ARG A 211 -4.50 4.77 -4.25
C ARG A 211 -5.91 5.25 -3.98
N VAL A 212 -6.58 4.63 -3.01
CA VAL A 212 -7.95 4.98 -2.60
C VAL A 212 -7.98 5.55 -1.20
N LEU A 213 -8.75 6.61 -1.02
CA LEU A 213 -9.11 7.14 0.28
C LEU A 213 -10.28 6.35 0.85
N VAL A 214 -10.10 5.75 2.02
CA VAL A 214 -11.15 4.98 2.72
C VAL A 214 -11.44 5.64 4.06
N THR A 215 -12.73 5.85 4.32
CA THR A 215 -13.18 6.38 5.61
C THR A 215 -13.07 5.31 6.69
N ARG A 216 -12.33 5.60 7.74
CA ARG A 216 -12.26 4.83 8.98
C ARG A 216 -13.48 5.17 9.85
N ARG A 217 -14.06 4.16 10.48
CA ARG A 217 -15.19 4.29 11.41
C ARG A 217 -15.00 3.31 12.56
N GLY A 218 -15.56 3.64 13.71
CA GLY A 218 -15.57 2.76 14.88
C GLY A 218 -15.31 3.52 16.17
N PRO A 219 -15.61 2.89 17.33
CA PRO A 219 -15.58 3.56 18.63
C PRO A 219 -14.22 4.16 18.96
N GLU A 220 -13.12 3.51 18.56
CA GLU A 220 -11.76 4.03 18.76
C GLU A 220 -11.51 5.33 17.95
N VAL A 221 -11.99 5.38 16.71
CA VAL A 221 -11.88 6.57 15.85
C VAL A 221 -12.73 7.70 16.44
N ASP A 222 -13.94 7.37 16.89
CA ASP A 222 -14.88 8.32 17.48
C ASP A 222 -14.31 8.92 18.79
N GLN A 223 -13.72 8.09 19.66
CA GLN A 223 -13.03 8.54 20.88
C GLN A 223 -11.83 9.45 20.57
N ALA A 224 -10.98 9.06 19.61
CA ALA A 224 -9.83 9.86 19.22
C ALA A 224 -10.24 11.21 18.61
N LEU A 225 -11.35 11.25 17.87
CA LEU A 225 -11.92 12.49 17.34
C LEU A 225 -12.46 13.39 18.45
N ALA A 226 -13.19 12.83 19.41
CA ALA A 226 -13.69 13.60 20.54
C ALA A 226 -12.55 14.24 21.36
N ALA A 227 -11.46 13.49 21.60
CA ALA A 227 -10.26 14.01 22.25
C ALA A 227 -9.60 15.13 21.43
N LEU A 228 -9.46 14.94 20.12
CA LEU A 228 -8.90 15.97 19.22
C LEU A 228 -9.76 17.24 19.18
N ASP A 229 -11.08 17.10 19.18
CA ASP A 229 -12.02 18.22 19.17
C ASP A 229 -11.93 19.01 20.49
N ALA A 230 -11.82 18.32 21.62
CA ALA A 230 -11.60 18.95 22.93
C ALA A 230 -10.26 19.71 22.99
N GLU A 231 -9.16 19.11 22.51
CA GLU A 231 -7.85 19.77 22.39
C GLU A 231 -7.93 21.05 21.55
N TRP A 232 -8.62 21.00 20.41
CA TRP A 232 -8.78 22.14 19.51
C TRP A 232 -9.59 23.27 20.15
N HIS A 233 -10.70 22.96 20.82
CA HIS A 233 -11.51 23.96 21.49
C HIS A 233 -10.74 24.67 22.61
N ALA A 234 -9.96 23.94 23.40
CA ALA A 234 -9.10 24.53 24.43
C ALA A 234 -7.99 25.41 23.82
N GLN A 235 -7.34 24.96 22.74
CA GLN A 235 -6.28 25.71 22.07
C GLN A 235 -6.80 26.98 21.39
N ARG A 236 -8.00 26.94 20.79
CA ARG A 236 -8.58 28.06 20.05
C ARG A 236 -8.79 29.30 20.93
N ALA A 237 -9.24 29.11 22.17
CA ALA A 237 -9.45 30.21 23.13
C ALA A 237 -8.15 30.97 23.44
N GLY A 238 -7.00 30.27 23.49
CA GLY A 238 -5.70 30.89 23.73
C GLY A 238 -5.05 31.57 22.52
N LEU A 239 -5.67 31.45 21.32
CA LEU A 239 -5.17 32.03 20.07
C LEU A 239 -6.05 33.18 19.56
N GLU A 240 -7.03 33.62 20.36
CA GLU A 240 -7.87 34.77 20.04
C GLU A 240 -7.01 36.03 19.85
N GLY A 241 -7.29 36.79 18.78
CA GLY A 241 -6.48 37.94 18.38
C GLY A 241 -5.22 37.61 17.55
N GLN A 242 -4.82 36.34 17.44
CA GLN A 242 -3.64 35.92 16.66
C GLN A 242 -4.03 35.25 15.33
N ALA A 243 -4.48 36.03 14.36
CA ALA A 243 -5.08 35.54 13.12
C ALA A 243 -4.22 34.52 12.32
N GLU A 244 -2.90 34.69 12.26
CA GLU A 244 -2.02 33.76 11.54
C GLU A 244 -1.79 32.46 12.32
N ALA A 245 -1.60 32.56 13.64
CA ALA A 245 -1.43 31.41 14.52
C ALA A 245 -2.71 30.57 14.57
N LEU A 246 -3.87 31.22 14.60
CA LEU A 246 -5.18 30.57 14.52
C LEU A 246 -5.35 29.80 13.20
N ARG A 247 -5.06 30.44 12.05
CA ARG A 247 -5.10 29.78 10.73
C ARG A 247 -4.15 28.58 10.65
N ALA A 248 -2.94 28.70 11.20
CA ALA A 248 -1.98 27.60 11.22
C ALA A 248 -2.42 26.45 12.14
N ALA A 249 -3.00 26.76 13.30
CA ALA A 249 -3.55 25.76 14.22
C ALA A 249 -4.77 25.06 13.63
N GLU A 250 -5.69 25.79 13.00
CA GLU A 250 -6.87 25.24 12.32
C GLU A 250 -6.47 24.27 11.20
N ARG A 251 -5.50 24.64 10.34
CA ARG A 251 -4.98 23.73 9.31
C ARG A 251 -4.40 22.44 9.90
N ARG A 252 -3.69 22.53 11.03
CA ARG A 252 -3.15 21.34 11.73
C ARG A 252 -4.27 20.49 12.31
N TYR A 253 -5.29 21.10 12.92
CA TYR A 253 -6.48 20.42 13.44
C TYR A 253 -7.22 19.66 12.33
N LEU A 254 -7.56 20.34 11.22
CA LEU A 254 -8.22 19.71 10.07
C LEU A 254 -7.36 18.62 9.43
N GLY A 255 -6.03 18.78 9.43
CA GLY A 255 -5.09 17.74 9.00
C GLY A 255 -5.13 16.50 9.90
N ARG A 256 -5.05 16.68 11.22
CA ARG A 256 -5.15 15.58 12.20
C ARG A 256 -6.51 14.88 12.11
N ARG A 257 -7.60 15.64 12.03
CA ARG A 257 -8.97 15.10 11.90
C ARG A 257 -9.11 14.22 10.66
N ARG A 258 -8.62 14.67 9.50
CA ARG A 258 -8.57 13.86 8.29
C ARG A 258 -7.73 12.60 8.47
N SER A 259 -6.54 12.69 9.06
CA SER A 259 -5.68 11.50 9.29
C SER A 259 -6.29 10.44 10.23
N LEU A 260 -7.21 10.85 11.13
CA LEU A 260 -7.96 9.91 11.98
C LEU A 260 -9.11 9.24 11.23
N THR A 261 -9.82 10.01 10.41
CA THR A 261 -11.04 9.58 9.70
C THR A 261 -10.78 8.96 8.35
N GLU A 262 -9.62 9.17 7.77
CA GLU A 262 -9.30 8.78 6.40
C GLU A 262 -7.94 8.08 6.36
N VAL A 263 -7.89 6.96 5.65
CA VAL A 263 -6.65 6.24 5.36
C VAL A 263 -6.52 6.06 3.85
N VAL A 264 -5.30 6.22 3.34
CA VAL A 264 -5.00 5.93 1.95
C VAL A 264 -4.53 4.49 1.85
N HIS A 265 -5.19 3.69 1.02
CA HIS A 265 -4.78 2.34 0.69
C HIS A 265 -4.25 2.28 -0.73
N SER A 266 -3.04 1.74 -0.87
CA SER A 266 -2.47 1.37 -2.15
C SER A 266 -2.84 -0.09 -2.47
N ARG A 267 -3.32 -0.36 -3.68
CA ARG A 267 -3.67 -1.70 -4.17
C ARG A 267 -3.42 -1.78 -5.67
N VAL A 268 -3.19 -2.98 -6.18
CA VAL A 268 -3.04 -3.21 -7.63
C VAL A 268 -4.40 -3.60 -8.21
N VAL A 269 -4.82 -2.90 -9.25
CA VAL A 269 -6.01 -3.24 -10.05
C VAL A 269 -5.56 -4.12 -11.20
N ALA A 270 -5.94 -5.39 -11.18
CA ALA A 270 -5.60 -6.34 -12.23
C ALA A 270 -6.31 -5.98 -13.53
N GLY A 271 -5.56 -5.92 -14.63
CA GLY A 271 -6.06 -5.80 -16.00
C GLY A 271 -5.80 -7.05 -16.85
N TYR A 272 -4.95 -7.96 -16.37
CA TYR A 272 -4.70 -9.28 -16.95
C TYR A 272 -4.27 -10.24 -15.84
N VAL A 273 -4.80 -11.47 -15.84
CA VAL A 273 -4.39 -12.50 -14.86
C VAL A 273 -4.24 -13.87 -15.53
N GLU A 274 -3.02 -14.33 -15.63
CA GLU A 274 -2.66 -15.68 -16.04
C GLU A 274 -2.64 -16.62 -14.83
N LEU A 275 -3.37 -17.74 -14.92
CA LEU A 275 -3.30 -18.81 -13.92
C LEU A 275 -2.13 -19.74 -14.25
N ILE A 276 -1.12 -19.77 -13.38
CA ILE A 276 0.06 -20.64 -13.52
C ILE A 276 -0.24 -22.03 -12.93
N SER A 277 -0.86 -22.06 -11.75
CA SER A 277 -1.20 -23.30 -11.06
C SER A 277 -2.43 -23.12 -10.15
N GLY A 278 -3.23 -24.18 -10.02
CA GLY A 278 -4.48 -24.19 -9.26
C GLY A 278 -5.70 -24.30 -10.16
N ALA A 279 -6.82 -23.74 -9.72
CA ALA A 279 -8.07 -23.78 -10.47
C ALA A 279 -8.87 -22.48 -10.28
N PRO A 280 -9.51 -21.96 -11.35
CA PRO A 280 -10.43 -20.85 -11.20
C PRO A 280 -11.52 -21.16 -10.16
N ALA A 281 -12.04 -20.13 -9.51
CA ALA A 281 -13.18 -20.27 -8.61
C ALA A 281 -14.33 -19.36 -9.02
N THR A 282 -15.54 -19.81 -8.75
CA THR A 282 -16.75 -19.01 -8.84
C THR A 282 -16.95 -18.18 -7.57
N LEU A 283 -17.73 -17.09 -7.66
CA LEU A 283 -18.08 -16.29 -6.49
C LEU A 283 -18.80 -17.09 -5.40
N ARG A 284 -19.64 -18.05 -5.79
CA ARG A 284 -20.36 -18.92 -4.85
C ARG A 284 -19.40 -19.77 -4.03
N GLU A 285 -18.39 -20.37 -4.66
CA GLU A 285 -17.37 -21.15 -3.97
C GLU A 285 -16.57 -20.28 -2.99
N VAL A 286 -16.18 -19.07 -3.39
CA VAL A 286 -15.44 -18.15 -2.50
C VAL A 286 -16.28 -17.74 -1.28
N GLN A 287 -17.57 -17.47 -1.47
CA GLN A 287 -18.46 -17.15 -0.36
C GLN A 287 -18.54 -18.31 0.64
N ALA A 288 -18.64 -19.54 0.16
CA ALA A 288 -18.63 -20.74 1.01
C ALA A 288 -17.30 -20.89 1.76
N MET A 289 -16.16 -20.75 1.08
CA MET A 289 -14.82 -20.79 1.70
C MET A 289 -14.67 -19.73 2.79
N ARG A 290 -15.18 -18.53 2.56
CA ARG A 290 -15.14 -17.43 3.53
C ARG A 290 -16.00 -17.71 4.76
N GLN A 291 -17.22 -18.22 4.57
CA GLN A 291 -18.07 -18.62 5.69
C GLN A 291 -17.41 -19.71 6.54
N ALA A 292 -16.80 -20.72 5.91
CA ALA A 292 -16.05 -21.75 6.60
C ALA A 292 -14.86 -21.17 7.38
N SER A 293 -14.10 -20.25 6.79
CA SER A 293 -12.96 -19.58 7.42
C SER A 293 -13.35 -18.68 8.60
N LEU A 294 -14.55 -18.09 8.56
CA LEU A 294 -15.06 -17.29 9.67
C LEU A 294 -15.50 -18.18 10.82
N ARG A 295 -16.19 -19.30 10.53
CA ARG A 295 -16.62 -20.28 11.54
C ARG A 295 -15.43 -20.89 12.28
N SER A 296 -14.36 -21.26 11.57
CA SER A 296 -13.16 -21.81 12.20
C SER A 296 -12.43 -20.82 13.11
N ARG A 297 -12.48 -19.52 12.80
CA ARG A 297 -11.91 -18.46 13.64
C ARG A 297 -12.74 -18.19 14.88
N SER A 298 -14.07 -18.23 14.78
CA SER A 298 -14.97 -18.07 15.92
C SER A 298 -14.93 -19.28 16.87
N GLY A 299 -14.77 -20.49 16.36
CA GLY A 299 -14.66 -21.70 17.19
C GLY A 299 -13.34 -21.81 17.96
N HIS A 300 -12.26 -21.15 17.50
CA HIS A 300 -10.97 -21.11 18.20
C HIS A 300 -10.90 -20.05 19.32
N SER A 301 -11.87 -19.13 19.42
CA SER A 301 -11.90 -18.13 20.51
C SER A 301 -12.69 -18.58 21.75
N GLU A 302 -13.25 -19.79 21.75
CA GLU A 302 -14.09 -20.33 22.85
C GLU A 302 -13.44 -21.50 23.63
N GLN A 303 -12.18 -21.86 23.37
CA GLN A 303 -11.45 -22.78 24.25
C GLN A 303 -10.63 -22.01 25.29
N PRO A 304 -11.08 -21.93 26.57
CA PRO A 304 -10.20 -21.51 27.65
C PRO A 304 -9.05 -22.53 27.78
N PRO A 305 -7.86 -22.11 28.21
CA PRO A 305 -6.75 -23.03 28.43
C PRO A 305 -7.17 -24.06 29.49
N ALA A 306 -7.26 -25.32 29.08
CA ALA A 306 -7.39 -26.46 29.97
C ALA A 306 -6.02 -26.77 30.57
N ASP A 307 -5.57 -25.91 31.50
CA ASP A 307 -4.43 -26.15 32.40
C ASP A 307 -4.52 -25.18 33.59
N ALA A 308 -5.53 -25.39 34.43
CA ALA A 308 -5.64 -24.78 35.76
C ALA A 308 -6.45 -25.67 36.73
N ALA A 309 -6.29 -26.99 36.63
CA ALA A 309 -6.90 -27.96 37.55
C ALA A 309 -5.91 -29.08 37.86
N ALA A 310 -4.76 -28.72 38.45
CA ALA A 310 -3.85 -29.66 39.12
C ALA A 310 -2.94 -28.89 40.09
N ALA A 311 -3.53 -28.21 41.06
CA ALA A 311 -2.84 -27.70 42.24
C ALA A 311 -3.87 -27.47 43.37
N ASP A 312 -4.41 -28.58 43.88
CA ASP A 312 -4.95 -28.70 45.23
C ASP A 312 -5.40 -30.15 45.41
N SER A 313 -4.46 -31.02 45.78
CA SER A 313 -4.69 -32.28 46.50
C SER A 313 -3.33 -32.88 46.84
N GLU A 314 -3.01 -32.83 48.14
CA GLU A 314 -1.98 -33.54 48.91
C GLU A 314 -0.53 -33.03 48.90
#